data_AF-A0A1Y4WH01-F1
#
_entry.id   AF-A0A1Y4WH01-F1
#
_cell.length_a   1.000
_cell.length_b   1.000
_cell.length_c   1.000
_cell.angle_alpha   90.00
_cell.angle_beta   90.00
_cell.angle_gamma   90.00
#
_symmetry.space_group_name_H-M   'P 1'
#
loop_
_entity.id
_entity.type
_entity.pdbx_description
1 polymer ?
#
loop_
_entity_poly.entity_id
_entity_poly.type
_entity_poly.pdbx_seq_one_letter_code
_entity_poly.pdbx_strand_id
1 'polypeptide(L)'
;MGGVNEAAHILSLMGGQAKITLFDQEKIAEIHDYNVAKAARQEGREEGIRAMVSTLRSMSVEQKQIAQKLVEQFGLLPQAAEEKVKQYWKQ
;
A
#
# COMPACT_ATOMS: atom_id res chain seq x y z
N MET A 1 13.73 24.13 -54.29
CA MET A 1 13.95 24.33 -52.84
C MET A 1 12.73 23.80 -52.12
N GLY A 2 12.82 22.71 -51.35
CA GLY A 2 11.61 22.16 -50.69
C GLY A 2 11.77 20.88 -49.87
N GLY A 3 13.00 20.41 -49.57
CA GLY A 3 13.20 19.12 -48.89
C GLY A 3 13.58 19.19 -47.41
N VAL A 4 13.74 20.37 -46.83
CA VAL A 4 14.34 20.51 -45.48
C VAL A 4 13.31 20.73 -44.37
N ASN A 5 12.04 20.98 -44.71
CA ASN A 5 11.06 21.50 -43.74
C ASN A 5 10.16 20.42 -43.10
N GLU A 6 9.98 19.26 -43.74
CA GLU A 6 9.15 18.17 -43.18
C GLU A 6 9.87 17.36 -42.09
N ALA A 7 11.17 17.10 -42.26
CA ALA A 7 11.96 16.36 -41.27
C ALA A 7 12.07 17.11 -39.93
N ALA A 8 12.21 18.44 -39.97
CA ALA A 8 12.26 19.29 -38.77
C ALA A 8 10.91 19.32 -38.03
N HIS A 9 9.80 19.26 -38.77
CA HIS A 9 8.45 19.27 -38.19
C HIS A 9 8.11 17.94 -37.50
N ILE A 10 8.56 16.81 -38.05
CA ILE A 10 8.39 15.47 -37.45
C ILE A 10 9.25 15.32 -36.18
N LEU A 11 10.51 15.79 -36.19
CA LEU A 11 11.38 15.79 -35.01
C LEU A 11 10.84 16.66 -33.86
N SER A 12 10.21 17.81 -34.17
CA SER A 12 9.56 18.68 -33.18
C SER A 12 8.34 18.00 -32.52
N LEU A 13 7.51 17.29 -33.30
CA LEU A 13 6.36 16.54 -32.81
C LEU A 13 6.76 15.30 -31.98
N MET A 14 7.83 14.60 -32.37
CA MET A 14 8.37 13.47 -31.59
C MET A 14 9.01 13.92 -30.27
N GLY A 15 9.63 15.10 -30.23
CA GLY A 15 10.15 15.69 -28.99
C GLY A 15 9.06 15.99 -27.95
N GLY A 16 7.87 16.39 -28.41
CA GLY A 16 6.69 16.59 -27.55
C GLY A 16 6.10 15.28 -27.02
N GLN A 17 5.97 14.26 -27.87
CA GLN A 17 5.45 12.94 -27.47
C GLN A 17 6.40 12.17 -26.55
N ALA A 18 7.71 12.26 -26.76
CA ALA A 18 8.73 11.66 -25.90
C ALA A 18 8.74 12.29 -24.50
N LYS A 19 8.54 13.62 -24.40
CA LYS A 19 8.46 14.32 -23.11
C LYS A 19 7.19 13.97 -22.35
N ILE A 20 6.05 13.84 -23.06
CA ILE A 20 4.77 13.40 -22.47
C ILE A 20 4.87 11.96 -21.98
N THR A 21 5.49 11.05 -22.74
CA THR A 21 5.68 9.65 -22.32
C THR A 21 6.68 9.49 -21.17
N LEU A 22 7.83 10.17 -21.18
CA LEU A 22 8.81 10.06 -20.08
C LEU A 22 8.29 10.64 -18.76
N PHE A 23 7.61 11.79 -18.81
CA PHE A 23 7.02 12.42 -17.60
C PHE A 23 5.86 11.59 -17.03
N ASP A 24 5.13 10.87 -17.88
CA ASP A 24 4.11 9.92 -17.45
C ASP A 24 4.71 8.64 -16.84
N GLN A 25 5.81 8.10 -17.40
CA GLN A 25 6.47 6.92 -16.85
C GLN A 25 7.11 7.18 -15.48
N GLU A 26 7.74 8.34 -15.28
CA GLU A 26 8.31 8.73 -13.98
C GLU A 26 7.22 8.81 -12.90
N LYS A 27 6.08 9.46 -13.19
CA LYS A 27 4.94 9.51 -12.26
C LYS A 27 4.29 8.16 -12.00
N ILE A 28 4.19 7.29 -13.01
CA ILE A 28 3.66 5.94 -12.84
C ILE A 28 4.57 5.13 -11.91
N ALA A 29 5.90 5.25 -12.07
CA ALA A 29 6.87 4.60 -11.19
C ALA A 29 6.77 5.12 -9.74
N GLU A 30 6.66 6.43 -9.52
CA GLU A 30 6.49 7.00 -8.18
C GLU A 30 5.20 6.49 -7.49
N ILE A 31 4.09 6.42 -8.23
CA ILE A 31 2.83 5.88 -7.70
C ILE A 31 2.96 4.38 -7.39
N HIS A 32 3.63 3.63 -8.26
CA HIS A 32 3.88 2.21 -8.04
C HIS A 32 4.69 1.98 -6.76
N ASP A 33 5.82 2.67 -6.62
CA ASP A 33 6.70 2.57 -5.46
C ASP A 33 5.98 2.97 -4.17
N TYR A 34 5.19 4.05 -4.22
CA TYR A 34 4.33 4.44 -3.09
C TYR A 34 3.33 3.34 -2.73
N ASN A 35 2.66 2.75 -3.71
CA ASN A 35 1.67 1.69 -3.48
C ASN A 35 2.32 0.42 -2.94
N VAL A 36 3.49 0.03 -3.45
CA VAL A 36 4.27 -1.10 -2.93
C VAL A 36 4.65 -0.84 -1.48
N ALA A 37 5.20 0.34 -1.18
CA ALA A 37 5.58 0.70 0.18
C ALA A 37 4.37 0.81 1.12
N LYS A 38 3.19 1.20 0.61
CA LYS A 38 1.93 1.24 1.36
C LYS A 38 1.41 -0.18 1.62
N ALA A 39 1.45 -1.06 0.63
CA ALA A 39 1.04 -2.46 0.76
C ALA A 39 1.91 -3.19 1.78
N ALA A 40 3.23 -3.06 1.70
CA ALA A 40 4.16 -3.65 2.65
C ALA A 40 3.89 -3.18 4.10
N ARG A 41 3.59 -1.89 4.31
CA ARG A 41 3.20 -1.37 5.63
C ARG A 41 1.89 -1.96 6.12
N GLN A 42 0.91 -2.14 5.23
CA GLN A 42 -0.38 -2.71 5.59
C GLN A 42 -0.26 -4.21 5.94
N GLU A 43 0.55 -4.95 5.18
CA GLU A 43 0.85 -6.36 5.46
C GLU A 43 1.57 -6.52 6.79
N GLY A 44 2.64 -5.75 7.04
CA GLY A 44 3.35 -5.80 8.32
C GLY A 44 2.46 -5.43 9.52
N ARG A 45 1.54 -4.48 9.34
CA ARG A 45 0.54 -4.13 10.36
C ARG A 45 -0.42 -5.30 10.63
N GLU A 46 -0.89 -5.98 9.59
CA GLU A 46 -1.78 -7.14 9.69
C GLU A 46 -1.08 -8.34 10.36
N GLU A 47 0.18 -8.61 9.99
CA GLU A 47 1.01 -9.64 10.62
C GLU A 47 1.24 -9.34 12.11
N GLY A 48 1.52 -8.08 12.46
CA GLY A 48 1.66 -7.65 13.84
C GLY A 48 0.39 -7.87 14.67
N ILE A 49 -0.78 -7.55 14.10
CA ILE A 49 -2.08 -7.84 14.74
C ILE A 49 -2.23 -9.34 14.99
N ARG A 50 -1.99 -10.17 13.97
CA ARG A 50 -2.10 -11.63 14.07
C ARG A 50 -1.15 -12.20 15.14
N ALA A 51 0.11 -11.78 15.13
CA ALA A 51 1.11 -12.22 16.10
C ALA A 51 0.72 -11.84 17.53
N MET A 52 0.18 -10.63 17.74
CA MET A 52 -0.25 -10.19 19.05
C MET A 52 -1.46 -10.98 19.56
N VAL A 53 -2.44 -11.28 18.69
CA VAL A 53 -3.58 -12.14 19.06
C VAL A 53 -3.09 -13.53 19.45
N SER A 54 -2.23 -14.16 18.65
CA SER A 54 -1.70 -15.50 18.94
C SER A 54 -0.89 -15.54 20.24
N THR A 55 -0.06 -14.52 20.48
CA THR A 55 0.78 -14.44 21.69
C THR A 55 -0.07 -14.24 22.94
N LEU A 56 -1.03 -13.31 22.92
CA LEU A 56 -1.88 -13.08 24.08
C LEU A 56 -2.83 -14.27 24.34
N ARG A 57 -3.28 -14.94 23.28
CA ARG A 57 -4.04 -16.20 23.39
C ARG A 57 -3.23 -17.29 24.08
N SER A 58 -1.95 -17.46 23.71
CA SER A 58 -1.10 -18.49 24.35
C SER A 58 -0.82 -18.20 25.83
N MET A 59 -0.94 -16.93 26.23
CA MET A 59 -0.89 -16.47 27.63
C MET A 59 -2.26 -16.51 28.34
N SER A 60 -3.27 -17.14 27.73
CA SER A 60 -4.64 -17.26 28.27
C SER A 60 -5.35 -15.92 28.52
N VAL A 61 -4.98 -14.86 27.80
CA VAL A 61 -5.67 -13.57 27.89
C VAL A 61 -7.03 -13.68 27.20
N GLU A 62 -8.07 -13.11 27.81
CA GLU A 62 -9.43 -13.15 27.29
C GLU A 62 -9.57 -12.36 25.97
N GLN A 63 -10.42 -12.84 25.05
CA GLN A 63 -10.66 -12.20 23.75
C GLN A 63 -11.03 -10.72 23.87
N LYS A 64 -11.84 -10.35 24.86
CA LYS A 64 -12.26 -8.96 25.10
C LYS A 64 -11.07 -8.06 25.46
N GLN A 65 -10.15 -8.56 26.29
CA GLN A 65 -8.94 -7.83 26.67
C GLN A 65 -7.96 -7.72 25.50
N ILE A 66 -7.88 -8.76 24.66
CA ILE A 66 -7.06 -8.72 23.44
C ILE A 66 -7.62 -7.69 22.44
N ALA A 67 -8.94 -7.64 22.25
CA ALA A 67 -9.58 -6.64 21.38
C ALA A 67 -9.31 -5.21 21.89
N GLN A 68 -9.39 -4.97 23.20
CA GLN A 68 -9.03 -3.67 23.77
C GLN A 68 -7.55 -3.32 23.52
N LYS A 69 -6.63 -4.26 23.72
CA LYS A 69 -5.20 -4.03 23.42
C LYS A 69 -4.97 -3.72 21.94
N LEU A 70 -5.75 -4.31 21.03
CA LEU A 70 -5.67 -4.00 19.60
C LEU A 70 -6.17 -2.59 19.27
N VAL A 71 -7.21 -2.11 19.95
CA VAL A 71 -7.66 -0.70 19.85
C VAL A 71 -6.53 0.23 20.28
N GLU A 72 -5.92 -0.03 21.43
CA GLU A 72 -4.87 0.81 22.02
C GLU A 72 -3.58 0.81 21.18
N GLN A 73 -3.11 -0.35 20.75
CA GLN A 73 -1.81 -0.49 20.07
C GLN A 73 -1.85 -0.18 18.57
N PHE A 74 -2.97 -0.47 17.91
CA PHE A 74 -3.09 -0.32 16.46
C PHE A 74 -4.06 0.79 16.05
N GLY A 75 -4.73 1.46 17.00
CA GLY A 75 -5.72 2.48 16.71
C GLY A 75 -6.93 1.95 15.95
N LEU A 76 -7.29 0.67 16.17
CA LEU A 76 -8.46 0.08 15.54
C LEU A 76 -9.75 0.62 16.15
N LEU A 77 -10.81 0.68 15.34
CA LEU A 77 -12.16 0.82 15.88
C LEU A 77 -12.49 -0.42 16.74
N PRO A 78 -13.23 -0.28 17.86
CA PRO A 78 -13.55 -1.39 18.75
C PRO A 78 -14.15 -2.61 18.03
N GLN A 79 -15.08 -2.38 17.11
CA GLN A 79 -15.73 -3.44 16.34
C GLN A 79 -14.73 -4.17 15.44
N ALA A 80 -13.86 -3.42 14.74
CA ALA A 80 -12.83 -3.98 13.89
C ALA A 80 -11.80 -4.80 14.70
N ALA A 81 -11.45 -4.35 15.91
CA ALA A 81 -10.58 -5.11 16.79
C ALA A 81 -11.21 -6.44 17.21
N GLU A 82 -12.50 -6.45 17.59
CA GLU A 82 -13.23 -7.68 17.91
C GLU A 82 -13.29 -8.65 16.73
N GLU A 83 -13.53 -8.14 15.51
CA GLU A 83 -13.53 -8.94 14.29
C GLU A 83 -12.16 -9.56 14.02
N LYS A 84 -11.08 -8.80 14.17
CA LYS A 84 -9.71 -9.31 14.04
C LYS A 84 -9.39 -10.40 15.06
N VAL A 85 -9.78 -10.22 16.32
CA VAL A 85 -9.63 -11.27 17.34
C VAL A 85 -10.35 -12.53 16.90
N LYS A 86 -11.64 -12.45 16.52
CA LYS A 86 -12.43 -13.61 16.06
C LYS A 86 -11.81 -14.29 14.83
N GLN A 87 -11.31 -13.49 13.88
CA GLN A 87 -10.69 -13.97 12.64
C GLN A 87 -9.45 -14.82 12.92
N TYR A 88 -8.56 -14.37 13.81
CA TYR A 88 -7.32 -15.08 14.12
C TYR A 88 -7.47 -16.07 15.28
N TRP A 89 -8.60 -16.08 15.98
CA TRP A 89 -8.82 -17.01 17.10
C TRP A 89 -8.86 -18.48 16.65
N LYS A 90 -9.40 -18.73 15.46
CA LYS A 90 -9.64 -20.08 14.90
C LYS A 90 -8.46 -20.64 14.09
N GLN A 91 -7.41 -19.85 13.89
CA GLN A 91 -6.17 -20.29 13.23
C GLN A 91 -5.25 -20.97 14.25
#